data_AF-A0A7S2S346-F1
#
_entry.id   AF-A0A7S2S346-F1
#
_cell.length_a   1.000
_cell.length_b   1.000
_cell.length_c   1.000
_cell.angle_alpha   90.00
_cell.angle_beta   90.00
_cell.angle_gamma   90.00
#
_symmetry.space_group_name_H-M   'P 1'
#
loop_
_entity.id
_entity.type
_entity.pdbx_description
1 polymer ?
#
loop_
_entity_poly.entity_id
_entity_poly.type
_entity_poly.pdbx_seq_one_letter_code
_entity_poly.pdbx_strand_id
1 'polypeptide(L)'
;NKYFHRSSSSSTGGGRRRKRPSPISRYDDSEEPVIAEEENNSSHDDETSNDTLTPSNNSFLQNAPSNLTLDDSILFVPRDLKDGTEITMQEYLKQPSLLSPWVPCPEAVGRKMLEIAKVGSNDVHYELGSGDGRLNFIAIDPPYSVKKSVGIDVDVSMVQMCQKRKQKRHPLPRNLEFHCMDVLNDQDRIFQMLQKDKCTVLTMYFVPDAIERIKSLLEKSLIQPQTRVVSCGYPIKGWEPCWVEIILGLPIYSYVHNGDKEELQDDNNDNVPESNELPYAMVRAQQETEEEFNPFVSPSNDIDESVKEHWLEEEEKQ
;
A
#
# COMPACT_ATOMS: atom_id res chain seq x y z
N ASN A 1 25.60 -4.03 -61.74
CA ASN A 1 25.01 -3.09 -62.72
C ASN A 1 24.28 -2.00 -61.95
N LYS A 2 24.86 -0.79 -61.75
CA LYS A 2 24.95 0.35 -62.71
C LYS A 2 23.54 0.93 -62.96
N TYR A 3 23.14 2.20 -62.76
CA TYR A 3 23.72 3.52 -62.40
C TYR A 3 22.54 4.36 -61.81
N PHE A 4 22.67 5.10 -60.70
CA PHE A 4 22.98 6.55 -60.58
C PHE A 4 22.34 7.53 -61.58
N HIS A 5 21.54 8.48 -61.07
CA HIS A 5 21.80 9.91 -61.29
C HIS A 5 21.33 10.77 -60.10
N ARG A 6 22.14 11.80 -59.84
CA ARG A 6 22.22 12.70 -58.69
C ARG A 6 22.26 14.13 -59.24
N SER A 7 21.66 15.10 -58.55
CA SER A 7 22.11 16.51 -58.40
C SER A 7 21.14 17.18 -57.40
N SER A 8 21.47 17.81 -56.26
CA SER A 8 22.58 18.60 -55.68
C SER A 8 22.62 20.09 -56.03
N SER A 9 22.24 20.94 -55.06
CA SER A 9 22.88 22.21 -54.66
C SER A 9 22.42 22.54 -53.22
N SER A 10 23.26 22.44 -52.18
CA SER A 10 24.18 23.47 -51.61
C SER A 10 23.47 24.75 -51.17
N SER A 11 23.64 25.36 -49.99
CA SER A 11 24.56 25.20 -48.85
C SER A 11 24.20 26.26 -47.77
N THR A 12 24.89 26.22 -46.63
CA THR A 12 24.95 27.19 -45.51
C THR A 12 23.83 27.01 -44.47
N GLY A 13 24.07 26.93 -43.17
CA GLY A 13 25.25 27.18 -42.34
C GLY A 13 24.74 27.71 -41.00
N GLY A 14 25.19 27.15 -39.87
CA GLY A 14 24.92 27.76 -38.55
C GLY A 14 24.59 26.78 -37.43
N GLY A 15 25.60 26.05 -36.95
CA GLY A 15 25.52 25.42 -35.64
C GLY A 15 25.50 26.46 -34.53
N ARG A 16 24.57 26.34 -33.57
CA ARG A 16 24.65 27.01 -32.27
C ARG A 16 24.45 26.01 -31.15
N ARG A 17 25.58 25.51 -30.67
CA ARG A 17 25.79 24.86 -29.38
C ARG A 17 25.98 25.98 -28.33
N ARG A 18 25.10 26.07 -27.33
CA ARG A 18 25.29 26.89 -26.11
C ARG A 18 24.51 26.22 -24.97
N LYS A 19 24.95 26.18 -23.72
CA LYS A 19 26.26 26.21 -23.03
C LYS A 19 25.86 25.79 -21.60
N ARG A 20 26.58 24.86 -20.97
CA ARG A 20 26.34 24.48 -19.56
C ARG A 20 26.53 25.72 -18.66
N PRO A 21 25.68 25.93 -17.63
CA PRO A 21 25.97 26.96 -16.63
C PRO A 21 27.18 26.56 -15.78
N SER A 22 28.02 27.55 -15.48
CA SER A 22 29.22 27.45 -14.64
C SER A 22 28.83 27.34 -13.15
N PRO A 23 29.72 26.79 -12.28
CA PRO A 23 29.44 26.67 -10.86
C PRO A 23 29.56 28.04 -10.19
N ILE A 24 28.58 28.41 -9.37
CA ILE A 24 28.65 29.63 -8.57
C ILE A 24 29.46 29.37 -7.30
N SER A 25 30.49 30.20 -7.21
CA SER A 25 31.43 30.54 -6.15
C SER A 25 30.98 30.32 -4.70
N ARG A 26 31.93 29.78 -3.92
CA ARG A 26 32.04 29.92 -2.47
C ARG A 26 32.04 31.41 -2.10
N TYR A 27 31.28 31.77 -1.06
CA TYR A 27 31.58 32.93 -0.25
C TYR A 27 32.39 32.43 0.95
N ASP A 28 33.63 32.91 1.02
CA ASP A 28 34.46 32.95 2.20
C ASP A 28 34.82 34.43 2.34
N ASP A 29 34.42 35.02 3.45
CA ASP A 29 34.99 36.25 4.02
C ASP A 29 34.47 36.32 5.47
N SER A 30 35.31 35.77 6.34
CA SER A 30 35.74 36.36 7.61
C SER A 30 34.96 37.57 8.13
N GLU A 31 34.19 37.40 9.21
CA GLU A 31 34.26 38.25 10.40
C GLU A 31 33.95 37.39 11.65
N GLU A 32 34.89 37.39 12.59
CA GLU A 32 34.83 36.73 13.90
C GLU A 32 34.10 37.61 14.94
N PRO A 33 33.81 37.10 16.17
CA PRO A 33 32.54 37.31 16.86
C PRO A 33 32.52 38.52 17.80
N VAL A 34 31.31 39.02 18.08
CA VAL A 34 31.06 39.91 19.24
C VAL A 34 30.55 39.06 20.39
N ILE A 35 31.41 38.93 21.39
CA ILE A 35 31.14 38.43 22.75
C ILE A 35 30.30 39.48 23.49
N ALA A 36 29.25 39.04 24.17
CA ALA A 36 28.65 39.76 25.28
C ALA A 36 28.32 38.77 26.40
N GLU A 37 29.28 38.63 27.32
CA GLU A 37 29.03 38.47 28.77
C GLU A 37 28.30 39.75 29.24
N GLU A 38 27.41 39.85 30.23
CA GLU A 38 27.09 39.24 31.53
C GLU A 38 25.61 39.68 31.79
N GLU A 39 24.78 39.07 32.63
CA GLU A 39 24.78 39.29 34.08
C GLU A 39 23.79 38.33 34.78
N ASN A 40 24.20 37.93 35.98
CA ASN A 40 23.47 37.16 36.97
C ASN A 40 22.21 37.86 37.48
N ASN A 41 21.21 37.07 37.88
CA ASN A 41 20.57 37.32 39.18
C ASN A 41 19.97 36.05 39.81
N SER A 42 20.28 35.92 41.11
CA SER A 42 19.84 34.94 42.10
C SER A 42 18.31 35.04 42.34
N SER A 43 17.57 34.22 43.11
CA SER A 43 17.80 33.29 44.23
C SER A 43 16.43 32.74 44.67
N HIS A 44 16.42 31.60 45.38
CA HIS A 44 15.40 31.15 46.38
C HIS A 44 14.05 30.61 45.83
N ASP A 45 13.39 29.58 46.37
CA ASP A 45 13.59 28.67 47.52
C ASP A 45 12.69 27.42 47.35
N ASP A 46 12.94 26.47 48.24
CA ASP A 46 12.52 25.07 48.41
C ASP A 46 11.02 24.70 48.51
N GLU A 47 10.82 23.38 48.34
CA GLU A 47 9.91 22.46 49.05
C GLU A 47 8.51 22.06 48.49
N THR A 48 8.49 20.81 47.99
CA THR A 48 7.55 19.69 48.26
C THR A 48 6.04 19.86 48.05
N SER A 49 5.48 19.08 47.10
CA SER A 49 4.49 18.04 47.44
C SER A 49 4.03 17.26 46.21
N ASN A 50 4.14 15.93 46.29
CA ASN A 50 3.33 14.87 45.66
C ASN A 50 2.76 15.12 44.27
N ASP A 51 3.31 14.44 43.26
CA ASP A 51 2.56 14.17 42.03
C ASP A 51 2.64 12.72 41.56
N THR A 52 1.45 12.26 41.21
CA THR A 52 1.06 10.92 40.80
C THR A 52 1.70 10.59 39.45
N LEU A 53 2.29 9.40 39.34
CA LEU A 53 2.96 8.92 38.12
C LEU A 53 2.03 8.94 36.90
N THR A 54 2.22 9.93 36.02
CA THR A 54 1.77 9.91 34.63
C THR A 54 2.92 9.37 33.76
N PRO A 55 2.67 8.44 32.81
CA PRO A 55 3.71 8.01 31.89
C PRO A 55 3.73 8.98 30.69
N SER A 56 4.38 10.13 30.88
CA SER A 56 4.80 10.98 29.77
C SER A 56 6.18 11.51 30.10
N ASN A 57 7.22 10.87 29.59
CA ASN A 57 8.53 11.48 29.32
C ASN A 57 9.44 10.47 28.60
N ASN A 58 9.20 10.28 27.30
CA ASN A 58 10.26 9.78 26.43
C ASN A 58 11.24 10.94 26.20
N SER A 59 12.36 10.92 26.93
CA SER A 59 13.46 11.90 26.85
C SER A 59 14.17 11.96 25.50
N PHE A 60 13.79 11.10 24.54
CA PHE A 60 14.30 11.10 23.17
C PHE A 60 13.73 12.21 22.27
N LEU A 61 12.59 12.81 22.62
CA LEU A 61 11.95 13.84 21.78
C LEU A 61 12.36 15.28 22.11
N GLN A 62 13.02 15.52 23.26
CA GLN A 62 13.37 16.87 23.71
C GLN A 62 14.55 17.49 22.96
N ASN A 63 15.33 16.70 22.23
CA ASN A 63 16.50 17.16 21.47
C ASN A 63 16.33 17.04 19.94
N ALA A 64 15.11 16.85 19.45
CA ALA A 64 14.85 16.91 18.02
C ALA A 64 15.05 18.36 17.53
N PRO A 65 15.85 18.59 16.46
CA PRO A 65 16.01 19.93 15.90
C PRO A 65 14.64 20.47 15.52
N SER A 66 14.37 21.73 15.84
CA SER A 66 13.09 22.44 15.63
C SER A 66 12.63 22.54 14.16
N ASN A 67 13.39 21.96 13.24
CA ASN A 67 13.11 21.87 11.81
C ASN A 67 12.75 20.44 11.35
N LEU A 68 12.67 19.47 12.27
CA LEU A 68 12.12 18.14 11.99
C LEU A 68 10.63 18.15 12.34
N THR A 69 9.83 18.89 11.58
CA THR A 69 8.39 18.60 11.54
C THR A 69 8.27 17.20 10.95
N LEU A 70 8.14 16.19 11.81
CA LEU A 70 7.54 14.92 11.40
C LEU A 70 6.23 15.30 10.73
N ASP A 71 6.12 15.00 9.44
CA ASP A 71 4.85 15.17 8.75
C ASP A 71 3.86 14.27 9.48
N ASP A 72 2.85 14.87 10.13
CA ASP A 72 1.77 14.17 10.85
C ASP A 72 1.08 13.13 9.95
N SER A 73 1.35 13.13 8.64
CA SER A 73 0.95 12.10 7.68
C SER A 73 1.63 10.73 7.85
N ILE A 74 2.72 10.63 8.63
CA ILE A 74 3.55 9.39 8.71
C ILE A 74 3.10 8.46 9.85
N LEU A 75 2.59 9.02 10.96
CA LEU A 75 2.17 8.24 12.11
C LEU A 75 0.66 8.05 12.10
N PHE A 76 0.21 6.80 12.01
CA PHE A 76 -1.21 6.51 12.15
C PHE A 76 -1.68 6.78 13.56
N VAL A 77 -2.74 7.58 13.64
CA VAL A 77 -3.47 7.88 14.87
C VAL A 77 -4.85 7.22 14.75
N PRO A 78 -5.23 6.30 15.65
CA PRO A 78 -6.51 5.62 15.57
C PRO A 78 -7.65 6.60 15.77
N ARG A 79 -8.63 6.54 14.88
CA ARG A 79 -9.77 7.45 14.88
C ARG A 79 -11.08 6.68 14.73
N ASP A 80 -12.16 7.23 15.28
CA ASP A 80 -13.51 6.73 15.02
C ASP A 80 -13.79 6.84 13.52
N LEU A 81 -14.24 5.74 12.91
CA LEU A 81 -14.41 5.64 11.47
C LEU A 81 -15.46 6.62 10.94
N LYS A 82 -16.42 7.06 11.77
CA LYS A 82 -17.55 7.91 11.37
C LYS A 82 -17.24 9.39 11.42
N ASP A 83 -16.59 9.86 12.50
CA ASP A 83 -16.38 11.28 12.74
C ASP A 83 -14.90 11.70 12.77
N GLY A 84 -13.97 10.74 12.76
CA GLY A 84 -12.54 11.01 12.73
C GLY A 84 -11.96 11.48 14.07
N THR A 85 -12.73 11.40 15.16
CA THR A 85 -12.25 11.70 16.52
C THR A 85 -11.20 10.69 16.96
N GLU A 86 -10.18 11.14 17.69
CA GLU A 86 -9.12 10.24 18.17
C GLU A 86 -9.66 9.31 19.24
N ILE A 87 -9.31 8.03 19.14
CA ILE A 87 -9.73 6.98 20.06
C ILE A 87 -8.54 6.07 20.38
N THR A 88 -8.71 5.18 21.36
CA THR A 88 -7.69 4.19 21.67
C THR A 88 -7.56 3.14 20.55
N MET A 89 -6.40 2.49 20.43
CA MET A 89 -6.23 1.34 19.54
C MET A 89 -7.26 0.23 19.83
N GLN A 90 -7.61 0.01 21.10
CA GLN A 90 -8.57 -1.04 21.47
C GLN A 90 -10.00 -0.72 21.02
N GLU A 91 -10.40 0.55 21.08
CA GLU A 91 -11.69 1.01 20.55
C GLU A 91 -11.70 0.94 19.02
N TYR A 92 -10.60 1.36 18.38
CA TYR A 92 -10.45 1.28 16.92
C TYR A 92 -10.64 -0.14 16.41
N LEU A 93 -9.93 -1.11 16.99
CA LEU A 93 -10.02 -2.52 16.59
C LEU A 93 -11.39 -3.16 16.85
N LYS A 94 -12.23 -2.56 17.69
CA LYS A 94 -13.59 -3.03 17.99
C LYS A 94 -14.66 -2.39 17.10
N GLN A 95 -14.30 -1.46 16.23
CA GLN A 95 -15.28 -0.80 15.38
C GLN A 95 -15.89 -1.80 14.38
N PRO A 96 -17.23 -1.90 14.30
CA PRO A 96 -17.90 -2.97 13.57
C PRO A 96 -17.67 -2.95 12.07
N SER A 97 -17.37 -1.76 11.52
CA SER A 97 -17.10 -1.55 10.10
C SER A 97 -15.63 -1.76 9.72
N LEU A 98 -14.74 -2.02 10.70
CA LEU A 98 -13.33 -2.27 10.44
C LEU A 98 -13.13 -3.72 9.98
N LEU A 99 -12.77 -3.89 8.71
CA LEU A 99 -12.49 -5.22 8.15
C LEU A 99 -11.07 -5.70 8.43
N SER A 100 -10.10 -4.80 8.54
CA SER A 100 -8.71 -5.13 8.85
C SER A 100 -8.05 -3.92 9.51
N PRO A 101 -7.08 -4.13 10.42
CA PRO A 101 -6.31 -3.04 10.97
C PRO A 101 -5.54 -2.31 9.86
N TRP A 102 -5.37 -0.99 10.01
CA TRP A 102 -4.57 -0.23 9.06
C TRP A 102 -3.10 -0.63 9.16
N VAL A 103 -2.61 -1.28 8.10
CA VAL A 103 -1.20 -1.59 7.91
C VAL A 103 -0.78 -1.12 6.52
N PRO A 104 0.16 -0.17 6.41
CA PRO A 104 0.53 0.39 5.12
C PRO A 104 1.25 -0.63 4.23
N CYS A 105 0.75 -0.88 3.02
CA CYS A 105 1.43 -1.73 2.04
C CYS A 105 2.78 -1.10 1.62
N PRO A 106 3.92 -1.80 1.72
CA PRO A 106 5.21 -1.28 1.26
C PRO A 106 5.16 -0.91 -0.23
N GLU A 107 5.79 0.21 -0.62
CA GLU A 107 5.70 0.70 -2.01
C GLU A 107 6.19 -0.35 -3.03
N ALA A 108 7.26 -1.08 -2.72
CA ALA A 108 7.79 -2.13 -3.59
C ALA A 108 6.78 -3.27 -3.83
N VAL A 109 6.06 -3.68 -2.78
CA VAL A 109 4.99 -4.69 -2.85
C VAL A 109 3.85 -4.15 -3.70
N GLY A 110 3.43 -2.91 -3.44
CA GLY A 110 2.37 -2.26 -4.21
C GLY A 110 2.68 -2.12 -5.70
N ARG A 111 3.90 -1.71 -6.06
CA ARG A 111 4.34 -1.68 -7.46
C ARG A 111 4.29 -3.08 -8.09
N LYS A 112 4.69 -4.11 -7.34
CA LYS A 112 4.67 -5.48 -7.85
C LYS A 112 3.24 -6.00 -8.03
N MET A 113 2.29 -5.65 -7.15
CA MET A 113 0.87 -5.95 -7.34
C MET A 113 0.36 -5.43 -8.68
N LEU A 114 0.66 -4.17 -9.02
CA LEU A 114 0.24 -3.56 -10.29
C LEU A 114 0.99 -4.13 -11.49
N GLU A 115 2.25 -4.52 -11.33
CA GLU A 115 3.04 -5.17 -12.40
C GLU A 115 2.50 -6.56 -12.74
N ILE A 116 2.22 -7.39 -11.73
CA ILE A 116 1.66 -8.74 -11.90
C ILE A 116 0.28 -8.68 -12.58
N ALA A 117 -0.55 -7.71 -12.18
CA ALA A 117 -1.83 -7.45 -12.84
C ALA A 117 -1.70 -6.79 -14.23
N LYS A 118 -0.47 -6.55 -14.70
CA LYS A 118 -0.16 -5.94 -16.01
C LYS A 118 -0.90 -4.61 -16.20
N VAL A 119 -0.96 -3.82 -15.14
CA VAL A 119 -1.68 -2.54 -15.13
C VAL A 119 -1.07 -1.57 -16.14
N GLY A 120 -1.91 -0.92 -16.93
CA GLY A 120 -1.50 0.11 -17.87
C GLY A 120 -2.51 1.24 -18.04
N SER A 121 -2.23 2.13 -18.99
CA SER A 121 -2.96 3.39 -19.14
C SER A 121 -4.43 3.25 -19.56
N ASN A 122 -4.85 2.05 -19.98
CA ASN A 122 -6.23 1.76 -20.34
C ASN A 122 -7.06 1.29 -19.13
N ASP A 123 -6.42 1.04 -17.99
CA ASP A 123 -7.08 0.42 -16.85
C ASP A 123 -7.88 1.40 -16.00
N VAL A 124 -8.97 0.87 -15.44
CA VAL A 124 -9.76 1.47 -14.38
C VAL A 124 -9.49 0.67 -13.12
N HIS A 125 -8.73 1.27 -12.22
CA HIS A 125 -8.19 0.66 -11.00
C HIS A 125 -9.07 0.99 -9.79
N TYR A 126 -9.46 -0.02 -9.02
CA TYR A 126 -10.12 0.13 -7.73
C TYR A 126 -9.28 -0.51 -6.63
N GLU A 127 -9.13 0.20 -5.52
CA GLU A 127 -8.53 -0.32 -4.28
C GLU A 127 -9.61 -0.39 -3.20
N LEU A 128 -9.81 -1.57 -2.62
CA LEU A 128 -10.68 -1.76 -1.45
C LEU A 128 -9.82 -1.71 -0.20
N GLY A 129 -10.14 -0.82 0.75
CA GLY A 129 -9.31 -0.57 1.93
C GLY A 129 -8.10 0.32 1.59
N SER A 130 -8.34 1.43 0.91
CA SER A 130 -7.27 2.24 0.30
C SER A 130 -6.31 2.92 1.28
N GLY A 131 -6.68 3.04 2.56
CA GLY A 131 -5.89 3.66 3.61
C GLY A 131 -5.42 5.07 3.21
N ASP A 132 -4.10 5.27 3.17
CA ASP A 132 -3.48 6.53 2.78
C ASP A 132 -3.42 6.76 1.24
N GLY A 133 -4.10 5.91 0.49
CA GLY A 133 -4.26 5.97 -0.96
C GLY A 133 -2.98 5.67 -1.72
N ARG A 134 -1.92 5.19 -1.07
CA ARG A 134 -0.61 5.00 -1.68
C ARG A 134 -0.68 4.19 -2.97
N LEU A 135 -1.47 3.12 -3.01
CA LEU A 135 -1.56 2.26 -4.19
C LEU A 135 -2.29 2.96 -5.34
N ASN A 136 -3.33 3.74 -5.02
CA ASN A 136 -4.01 4.59 -6.00
C ASN A 136 -3.07 5.65 -6.59
N PHE A 137 -2.22 6.27 -5.76
CA PHE A 137 -1.21 7.21 -6.23
C PHE A 137 -0.17 6.53 -7.11
N ILE A 138 0.33 5.34 -6.73
CA ILE A 138 1.25 4.56 -7.55
C ILE A 138 0.61 4.23 -8.91
N ALA A 139 -0.66 3.81 -8.93
CA ALA A 139 -1.36 3.46 -10.17
C ALA A 139 -1.54 4.66 -11.13
N ILE A 140 -1.80 5.86 -10.60
CA ILE A 140 -1.96 7.08 -11.40
C ILE A 140 -0.60 7.60 -11.91
N ASP A 141 0.45 7.44 -11.12
CA ASP A 141 1.78 7.90 -11.48
C ASP A 141 2.41 6.97 -12.56
N PRO A 142 3.37 7.45 -13.37
CA PRO A 142 4.14 6.59 -14.27
C PRO A 142 4.86 5.47 -13.51
N PRO A 143 5.02 4.28 -14.11
CA PRO A 143 4.74 3.96 -15.52
C PRO A 143 3.31 3.52 -15.82
N TYR A 144 2.48 3.30 -14.80
CA TYR A 144 1.16 2.67 -14.97
C TYR A 144 0.16 3.62 -15.60
N SER A 145 0.10 4.86 -15.09
CA SER A 145 -0.70 5.96 -15.66
C SER A 145 -2.14 5.57 -15.99
N VAL A 146 -2.79 4.86 -15.05
CA VAL A 146 -4.14 4.31 -15.25
C VAL A 146 -5.13 5.36 -15.70
N LYS A 147 -6.12 4.96 -16.50
CA LYS A 147 -7.18 5.84 -16.98
C LYS A 147 -7.95 6.46 -15.83
N LYS A 148 -8.25 5.67 -14.79
CA LYS A 148 -8.93 6.09 -13.57
C LYS A 148 -8.46 5.25 -12.38
N SER A 149 -8.33 5.86 -11.22
CA SER A 149 -8.15 5.14 -9.95
C SER A 149 -9.15 5.59 -8.90
N VAL A 150 -9.78 4.64 -8.21
CA VAL A 150 -10.74 4.87 -7.14
C VAL A 150 -10.29 4.15 -5.88
N GLY A 151 -10.08 4.88 -4.80
CA GLY A 151 -9.85 4.32 -3.47
C GLY A 151 -11.14 4.32 -2.64
N ILE A 152 -11.44 3.20 -2.01
CA ILE A 152 -12.55 3.06 -1.08
C ILE A 152 -11.96 2.74 0.29
N ASP A 153 -12.30 3.55 1.28
CA ASP A 153 -11.94 3.28 2.67
C ASP A 153 -13.12 3.62 3.58
N VAL A 154 -13.20 2.96 4.72
CA VAL A 154 -14.27 3.19 5.70
C VAL A 154 -13.90 4.26 6.71
N ASP A 155 -12.60 4.54 6.87
CA ASP A 155 -12.09 5.57 7.76
C ASP A 155 -12.18 6.96 7.09
N VAL A 156 -13.08 7.81 7.62
CA VAL A 156 -13.27 9.18 7.12
C VAL A 156 -11.97 10.01 7.19
N SER A 157 -11.13 9.77 8.19
CA SER A 157 -9.88 10.51 8.37
C SER A 157 -8.84 10.13 7.30
N MET A 158 -8.77 8.86 6.93
CA MET A 158 -7.93 8.35 5.84
C MET A 158 -8.35 8.94 4.49
N VAL A 159 -9.66 8.97 4.21
CA VAL A 159 -10.19 9.57 2.99
C VAL A 159 -9.89 11.07 2.93
N GLN A 160 -10.05 11.79 4.03
CA GLN A 160 -9.70 13.21 4.10
C GLN A 160 -8.20 13.44 3.89
N MET A 161 -7.34 12.59 4.45
CA MET A 161 -5.90 12.65 4.22
C MET A 161 -5.56 12.43 2.74
N CYS A 162 -6.16 11.43 2.10
CA CYS A 162 -6.03 11.17 0.67
C CYS A 162 -6.46 12.38 -0.18
N GLN A 163 -7.58 13.00 0.16
CA GLN A 163 -8.08 14.19 -0.53
C GLN A 163 -7.13 15.38 -0.37
N LYS A 164 -6.60 15.62 0.83
CA LYS A 164 -5.58 16.67 1.08
C LYS A 164 -4.31 16.39 0.27
N ARG A 165 -3.83 15.13 0.26
CA ARG A 165 -2.67 14.71 -0.53
C ARG A 165 -2.90 14.92 -2.04
N LYS A 166 -4.09 14.58 -2.53
CA LYS A 166 -4.50 14.80 -3.93
C LYS A 166 -4.48 16.30 -4.29
N GLN A 167 -5.01 17.17 -3.42
CA GLN A 167 -5.08 18.62 -3.66
C GLN A 167 -3.70 19.28 -3.75
N LYS A 168 -2.67 18.70 -3.10
CA LYS A 168 -1.29 19.17 -3.16
C LYS A 168 -0.55 18.79 -4.46
N ARG A 169 -1.13 17.94 -5.32
CA ARG A 169 -0.49 17.49 -6.58
C ARG A 169 -0.68 18.51 -7.71
N HIS A 170 0.37 18.71 -8.51
CA HIS A 170 0.33 19.52 -9.73
C HIS A 170 0.86 18.72 -10.94
N PRO A 171 0.08 18.57 -12.03
CA PRO A 171 -1.32 18.98 -12.16
C PRO A 171 -2.24 18.20 -11.20
N LEU A 172 -3.40 18.76 -10.87
CA LEU A 172 -4.40 18.08 -10.06
C LEU A 172 -4.88 16.82 -10.80
N PRO A 173 -4.73 15.59 -10.24
CA PRO A 173 -5.13 14.37 -10.92
C PRO A 173 -6.66 14.26 -10.90
N ARG A 174 -7.30 14.53 -12.04
CA ARG A 174 -8.78 14.52 -12.17
C ARG A 174 -9.37 13.13 -12.18
N ASN A 175 -8.56 12.12 -12.47
CA ASN A 175 -8.94 10.72 -12.61
C ASN A 175 -8.63 9.89 -11.35
N LEU A 176 -8.30 10.54 -10.23
CA LEU A 176 -8.10 9.92 -8.93
C LEU A 176 -9.25 10.30 -7.99
N GLU A 177 -9.99 9.34 -7.45
CA GLU A 177 -11.13 9.56 -6.57
C GLU A 177 -10.97 8.76 -5.27
N PHE A 178 -11.48 9.30 -4.16
CA PHE A 178 -11.50 8.63 -2.86
C PHE A 178 -12.88 8.76 -2.25
N HIS A 179 -13.44 7.66 -1.76
CA HIS A 179 -14.80 7.59 -1.21
C HIS A 179 -14.78 6.93 0.17
N CYS A 180 -15.46 7.58 1.12
CA CYS A 180 -15.70 7.04 2.45
C CYS A 180 -16.92 6.11 2.38
N MET A 181 -16.70 4.80 2.34
CA MET A 181 -17.74 3.78 2.22
C MET A 181 -17.30 2.50 2.93
N ASP A 182 -18.26 1.79 3.50
CA ASP A 182 -18.07 0.48 4.12
C ASP A 182 -18.23 -0.60 3.03
N VAL A 183 -17.19 -1.40 2.81
CA VAL A 183 -17.19 -2.40 1.72
C VAL A 183 -18.33 -3.41 1.85
N LEU A 184 -18.72 -3.79 3.08
CA LEU A 184 -19.79 -4.75 3.30
C LEU A 184 -21.17 -4.08 3.33
N ASN A 185 -21.30 -2.91 3.97
CA ASN A 185 -22.59 -2.25 4.13
C ASN A 185 -23.02 -1.43 2.90
N ASP A 186 -22.07 -0.86 2.16
CA ASP A 186 -22.30 -0.09 0.93
C ASP A 186 -22.09 -0.93 -0.35
N GLN A 187 -22.11 -2.26 -0.23
CA GLN A 187 -21.79 -3.21 -1.31
C GLN A 187 -22.52 -2.88 -2.64
N ASP A 188 -23.82 -2.55 -2.59
CA ASP A 188 -24.63 -2.29 -3.80
C ASP A 188 -24.16 -1.02 -4.52
N ARG A 189 -23.78 0.01 -3.75
CA ARG A 189 -23.27 1.26 -4.30
C ARG A 189 -21.87 1.05 -4.89
N ILE A 190 -21.00 0.34 -4.18
CA ILE A 190 -19.66 0.02 -4.65
C ILE A 190 -19.74 -0.82 -5.94
N PHE A 191 -20.63 -1.81 -5.97
CA PHE A 191 -20.92 -2.61 -7.16
C PHE A 191 -21.39 -1.77 -8.34
N GLN A 192 -22.38 -0.90 -8.14
CA GLN A 192 -22.85 0.01 -9.19
C GLN A 192 -21.73 0.91 -9.73
N MET A 193 -20.81 1.34 -8.86
CA MET A 193 -19.63 2.10 -9.27
C MET A 193 -18.68 1.24 -10.13
N LEU A 194 -18.35 0.02 -9.68
CA LEU A 194 -17.52 -0.93 -10.43
C LEU A 194 -18.10 -1.22 -11.83
N GLN A 195 -19.43 -1.40 -11.93
CA GLN A 195 -20.16 -1.57 -13.20
C GLN A 195 -20.00 -0.37 -14.12
N LYS A 196 -20.42 0.78 -13.61
CA LYS A 196 -20.54 2.02 -14.36
C LYS A 196 -19.18 2.44 -14.90
N ASP A 197 -18.15 2.31 -14.07
CA ASP A 197 -16.79 2.73 -14.42
C ASP A 197 -16.06 1.67 -15.26
N LYS A 198 -16.62 0.47 -15.38
CA LYS A 198 -16.01 -0.68 -16.09
C LYS A 198 -14.66 -1.04 -15.47
N CYS A 199 -14.66 -1.36 -14.19
CA CYS A 199 -13.46 -1.72 -13.44
C CYS A 199 -12.71 -2.89 -14.10
N THR A 200 -11.42 -2.68 -14.39
CA THR A 200 -10.57 -3.70 -15.03
C THR A 200 -9.55 -4.31 -14.07
N VAL A 201 -9.21 -3.61 -12.98
CA VAL A 201 -8.22 -4.04 -11.99
C VAL A 201 -8.73 -3.71 -10.59
N LEU A 202 -8.82 -4.72 -9.73
CA LEU A 202 -9.18 -4.60 -8.33
C LEU A 202 -8.01 -5.06 -7.45
N THR A 203 -7.61 -4.25 -6.49
CA THR A 203 -6.56 -4.56 -5.52
C THR A 203 -7.12 -4.50 -4.11
N MET A 204 -6.58 -5.34 -3.24
CA MET A 204 -6.96 -5.37 -1.83
C MET A 204 -5.82 -5.90 -0.94
N TYR A 205 -5.78 -5.42 0.30
CA TYR A 205 -4.90 -5.96 1.35
C TYR A 205 -5.69 -6.07 2.66
N PHE A 206 -6.23 -7.26 2.93
CA PHE A 206 -7.08 -7.54 4.08
C PHE A 206 -6.67 -8.86 4.76
N VAL A 207 -7.11 -9.06 6.01
CA VAL A 207 -7.00 -10.34 6.72
C VAL A 207 -7.98 -11.39 6.15
N PRO A 208 -7.75 -12.70 6.38
CA PRO A 208 -8.54 -13.78 5.76
C PRO A 208 -10.06 -13.65 5.93
N ASP A 209 -10.55 -13.36 7.13
CA ASP A 209 -11.99 -13.25 7.42
C ASP A 209 -12.66 -12.14 6.61
N ALA A 210 -11.94 -11.03 6.38
CA ALA A 210 -12.42 -9.94 5.56
C ALA A 210 -12.43 -10.30 4.07
N ILE A 211 -11.37 -10.96 3.59
CA ILE A 211 -11.32 -11.46 2.22
C ILE A 211 -12.49 -12.41 1.94
N GLU A 212 -12.84 -13.30 2.86
CA GLU A 212 -13.95 -14.24 2.68
C GLU A 212 -15.31 -13.52 2.56
N ARG A 213 -15.54 -12.49 3.38
CA ARG A 213 -16.76 -11.67 3.29
C ARG A 213 -16.80 -10.87 1.99
N ILE A 214 -15.68 -10.27 1.59
CA ILE A 214 -15.56 -9.51 0.33
C ILE A 214 -15.72 -10.43 -0.87
N LYS A 215 -15.14 -11.64 -0.85
CA LYS A 215 -15.25 -12.65 -1.91
C LYS A 215 -16.72 -12.90 -2.27
N SER A 216 -17.58 -13.04 -1.27
CA SER A 216 -19.03 -13.25 -1.50
C SER A 216 -19.68 -12.09 -2.28
N LEU A 217 -19.18 -10.87 -2.10
CA LEU A 217 -19.60 -9.70 -2.89
C LEU A 217 -19.00 -9.76 -4.28
N LEU A 218 -17.74 -10.13 -4.39
CA LEU A 218 -17.06 -10.26 -5.67
C LEU A 218 -17.70 -11.33 -6.55
N GLU A 219 -18.12 -12.48 -6.01
CA GLU A 219 -18.75 -13.55 -6.81
C GLU A 219 -20.15 -13.19 -7.29
N LYS A 220 -20.95 -12.52 -6.46
CA LYS A 220 -22.30 -12.06 -6.87
C LYS A 220 -22.25 -10.96 -7.92
N SER A 221 -21.12 -10.24 -7.96
CA SER A 221 -21.10 -8.89 -8.46
C SER A 221 -19.81 -8.53 -9.19
N LEU A 222 -18.99 -9.49 -9.61
CA LEU A 222 -18.00 -9.29 -10.66
C LEU A 222 -18.66 -9.47 -12.02
N ILE A 223 -18.28 -8.62 -12.95
CA ILE A 223 -19.21 -8.15 -13.99
C ILE A 223 -18.52 -8.06 -15.33
N GLN A 224 -17.19 -7.96 -15.31
CA GLN A 224 -16.42 -7.91 -16.53
C GLN A 224 -15.55 -9.15 -16.59
N PRO A 225 -15.82 -10.02 -17.57
CA PRO A 225 -14.83 -11.01 -17.96
C PRO A 225 -13.47 -10.32 -18.12
N GLN A 226 -12.43 -10.97 -17.63
CA GLN A 226 -11.05 -10.51 -17.61
C GLN A 226 -10.71 -9.41 -16.59
N THR A 227 -11.60 -9.05 -15.64
CA THR A 227 -11.19 -8.23 -14.49
C THR A 227 -10.09 -8.96 -13.72
N ARG A 228 -8.99 -8.24 -13.43
CA ARG A 228 -7.84 -8.77 -12.70
C ARG A 228 -7.98 -8.38 -11.24
N VAL A 229 -7.93 -9.36 -10.35
CA VAL A 229 -8.02 -9.14 -8.91
C VAL A 229 -6.67 -9.48 -8.29
N VAL A 230 -6.15 -8.62 -7.42
CA VAL A 230 -4.90 -8.85 -6.69
C VAL A 230 -5.14 -8.74 -5.20
N SER A 231 -4.79 -9.80 -4.48
CA SER A 231 -4.82 -9.83 -3.02
C SER A 231 -3.40 -9.88 -2.48
N CYS A 232 -3.08 -9.01 -1.51
CA CYS A 232 -1.80 -9.02 -0.80
C CYS A 232 -1.94 -9.73 0.55
N GLY A 233 -0.90 -10.41 1.00
CA GLY A 233 -0.82 -11.11 2.28
C GLY A 233 -1.49 -12.48 2.26
N TYR A 234 -2.76 -12.55 1.84
CA TYR A 234 -3.59 -13.75 1.94
C TYR A 234 -4.35 -14.08 0.65
N PRO A 235 -4.57 -15.37 0.33
CA PRO A 235 -5.30 -15.78 -0.86
C PRO A 235 -6.82 -15.65 -0.67
N ILE A 236 -7.52 -15.52 -1.79
CA ILE A 236 -8.98 -15.70 -1.86
C ILE A 236 -9.26 -17.21 -1.91
N LYS A 237 -9.75 -17.78 -0.80
CA LYS A 237 -10.04 -19.22 -0.71
C LYS A 237 -11.05 -19.66 -1.77
N GLY A 238 -10.77 -20.76 -2.46
CA GLY A 238 -11.61 -21.30 -3.53
C GLY A 238 -11.47 -20.59 -4.89
N TRP A 239 -10.60 -19.59 -5.00
CA TRP A 239 -10.15 -19.07 -6.29
C TRP A 239 -8.75 -19.58 -6.57
N GLU A 240 -8.52 -20.06 -7.79
CA GLU A 240 -7.19 -20.48 -8.25
C GLU A 240 -6.39 -19.26 -8.74
N PRO A 241 -5.26 -18.90 -8.10
CA PRO A 241 -4.45 -17.77 -8.55
C PRO A 241 -3.73 -18.12 -9.86
N CYS A 242 -3.73 -17.19 -10.81
CA CYS A 242 -2.91 -17.32 -12.02
C CYS A 242 -1.45 -16.93 -11.80
N TRP A 243 -1.15 -16.23 -10.70
CA TRP A 243 0.21 -15.85 -10.29
C TRP A 243 0.31 -15.74 -8.78
N VAL A 244 1.42 -16.22 -8.22
CA VAL A 244 1.77 -16.06 -6.80
C VAL A 244 3.24 -15.64 -6.71
N GLU A 245 3.52 -14.59 -5.95
CA GLU A 245 4.89 -14.10 -5.74
C GLU A 245 5.05 -13.48 -4.36
N ILE A 246 6.21 -13.66 -3.72
CA ILE A 246 6.48 -13.14 -2.38
C ILE A 246 7.45 -11.97 -2.49
N ILE A 247 7.07 -10.81 -1.97
CA ILE A 247 7.88 -9.60 -1.97
C ILE A 247 7.99 -9.07 -0.54
N LEU A 248 9.22 -8.92 -0.03
CA LEU A 248 9.46 -8.48 1.35
C LEU A 248 8.70 -9.33 2.40
N GLY A 249 8.59 -10.64 2.16
CA GLY A 249 7.85 -11.56 3.03
C GLY A 249 6.32 -11.49 2.89
N LEU A 250 5.77 -10.65 2.01
CA LEU A 250 4.34 -10.56 1.73
C LEU A 250 3.99 -11.30 0.44
N PRO A 251 3.17 -12.37 0.50
CA PRO A 251 2.64 -13.02 -0.69
C PRO A 251 1.69 -12.10 -1.46
N ILE A 252 1.74 -12.16 -2.78
CA ILE A 252 0.86 -11.46 -3.71
C ILE A 252 0.18 -12.52 -4.56
N TYR A 253 -1.14 -12.54 -4.56
CA TYR A 253 -1.96 -13.45 -5.34
C TYR A 253 -2.70 -12.68 -6.42
N SER A 254 -2.58 -13.10 -7.68
CA SER A 254 -3.34 -12.52 -8.78
C SER A 254 -4.31 -13.53 -9.37
N TYR A 255 -5.50 -13.04 -9.71
CA TYR A 255 -6.61 -13.80 -10.25
C TYR A 255 -7.14 -13.09 -11.49
N VAL A 256 -7.67 -13.86 -12.44
CA VAL A 256 -8.43 -13.33 -13.58
C VAL A 256 -9.84 -13.86 -13.47
N HIS A 257 -10.81 -12.95 -13.41
CA HIS A 257 -12.21 -13.33 -13.45
C HIS A 257 -12.58 -13.77 -14.86
N ASN A 258 -12.63 -15.07 -15.07
CA ASN A 258 -13.25 -15.64 -16.25
C ASN A 258 -14.75 -15.59 -15.96
N GLY A 259 -15.47 -14.61 -16.54
CA GLY A 259 -16.91 -14.47 -16.31
C GLY A 259 -17.65 -15.78 -16.51
N ASP A 260 -18.83 -15.91 -15.87
CA ASP A 260 -19.61 -17.16 -15.82
C ASP A 260 -19.49 -17.93 -17.12
N LYS A 261 -18.77 -19.06 -17.09
CA LYS A 261 -18.98 -20.10 -18.07
C LYS A 261 -20.41 -20.54 -17.81
N GLU A 262 -21.35 -20.13 -18.65
CA GLU A 262 -22.56 -20.94 -18.82
C GLU A 262 -22.02 -22.35 -19.09
N GLU A 263 -22.26 -23.26 -18.14
CA GLU A 263 -22.03 -24.68 -18.34
C GLU A 263 -22.92 -25.10 -19.51
N LEU A 264 -22.36 -25.03 -20.72
CA LEU A 264 -22.82 -25.87 -21.81
C LEU A 264 -22.60 -27.29 -21.31
N GLN A 265 -23.71 -27.94 -20.95
CA GLN A 265 -23.76 -29.39 -20.77
C GLN A 265 -23.34 -30.04 -22.08
N ASP A 266 -22.03 -30.26 -22.25
CA ASP A 266 -21.50 -31.15 -23.27
C ASP A 266 -21.67 -32.58 -22.74
N ASP A 267 -22.84 -33.16 -23.00
CA ASP A 267 -23.01 -34.60 -23.12
C ASP A 267 -22.13 -35.06 -24.28
N ASN A 268 -20.85 -35.33 -24.04
CA ASN A 268 -20.07 -36.29 -24.83
C ASN A 268 -18.82 -36.74 -24.05
N ASN A 269 -18.96 -37.95 -23.53
CA ASN A 269 -17.92 -38.88 -23.12
C ASN A 269 -16.82 -38.97 -24.18
N ASP A 270 -15.55 -38.73 -23.81
CA ASP A 270 -14.40 -39.49 -24.32
C ASP A 270 -13.10 -39.18 -23.56
N ASN A 271 -12.38 -40.26 -23.26
CA ASN A 271 -11.14 -40.38 -22.48
C ASN A 271 -9.98 -39.46 -22.91
N VAL A 272 -9.34 -38.79 -21.95
CA VAL A 272 -7.94 -38.32 -22.04
C VAL A 272 -7.24 -38.50 -20.68
N PRO A 273 -5.96 -38.95 -20.63
CA PRO A 273 -5.31 -39.38 -19.39
C PRO A 273 -4.84 -38.21 -18.52
N GLU A 274 -5.00 -38.41 -17.22
CA GLU A 274 -4.61 -37.55 -16.12
C GLU A 274 -3.07 -37.40 -16.06
N SER A 275 -2.57 -36.17 -16.17
CA SER A 275 -1.20 -35.80 -15.79
C SER A 275 -1.27 -34.71 -14.72
N ASN A 276 -1.49 -35.15 -13.49
CA ASN A 276 -1.40 -34.33 -12.29
C ASN A 276 0.08 -34.18 -11.89
N GLU A 277 0.74 -33.14 -12.39
CA GLU A 277 1.91 -32.57 -11.72
C GLU A 277 1.69 -31.07 -11.55
N LEU A 278 1.40 -30.66 -10.32
CA LEU A 278 1.37 -29.25 -9.92
C LEU A 278 2.80 -28.69 -10.00
N PRO A 279 3.00 -27.45 -10.51
CA PRO A 279 4.31 -26.82 -10.52
C PRO A 279 4.91 -26.78 -9.11
N TYR A 280 6.21 -27.10 -8.99
CA TYR A 280 6.96 -27.21 -7.73
C TYR A 280 6.80 -26.01 -6.76
N ALA A 281 6.44 -24.83 -7.27
CA ALA A 281 6.15 -23.63 -6.48
C ALA A 281 4.86 -23.73 -5.64
N MET A 282 3.85 -24.51 -6.08
CA MET A 282 2.59 -24.70 -5.36
C MET A 282 2.72 -25.70 -4.19
N VAL A 283 3.59 -26.71 -4.33
CA VAL A 283 3.83 -27.72 -3.29
C VAL A 283 4.47 -27.10 -2.04
N ARG A 284 5.39 -26.14 -2.23
CA ARG A 284 6.00 -25.41 -1.10
C ARG A 284 5.00 -24.52 -0.36
N ALA A 285 4.16 -23.80 -1.10
CA ALA A 285 3.19 -22.88 -0.52
C ALA A 285 2.09 -23.60 0.28
N GLN A 286 1.75 -24.85 -0.06
CA GLN A 286 0.78 -25.65 0.69
C GLN A 286 1.37 -26.26 1.97
N GLN A 287 2.67 -26.56 1.99
CA GLN A 287 3.34 -27.15 3.16
C GLN A 287 3.68 -26.12 4.25
N GLU A 288 3.83 -24.84 3.88
CA GLU A 288 4.15 -23.76 4.83
C GLU A 288 2.91 -23.10 5.46
N THR A 289 1.69 -23.51 5.09
CA THR A 289 0.43 -22.89 5.57
C THR A 289 -0.27 -23.62 6.73
N GLU A 290 0.24 -24.77 7.18
CA GLU A 290 -0.33 -25.50 8.33
C GLU A 290 0.27 -25.09 9.68
N GLU A 291 1.32 -24.26 9.70
CA GLU A 291 1.81 -23.64 10.94
C GLU A 291 1.43 -22.15 10.99
N GLU A 292 0.73 -21.85 12.07
CA GLU A 292 0.02 -20.62 12.42
C GLU A 292 0.90 -19.36 12.36
N PHE A 293 1.01 -18.72 11.19
CA PHE A 293 1.50 -17.34 11.09
C PHE A 293 0.32 -16.36 11.02
N ASN A 294 -0.24 -16.06 12.20
CA ASN A 294 -1.04 -14.87 12.42
C ASN A 294 -0.18 -13.82 13.15
N PRO A 295 0.45 -12.87 12.45
CA PRO A 295 1.29 -11.86 13.08
C PRO A 295 0.49 -10.84 13.92
N PHE A 296 -0.83 -10.98 14.02
CA PHE A 296 -1.74 -10.05 14.69
C PHE A 296 -2.35 -10.60 15.99
N VAL A 297 -1.95 -11.80 16.43
CA VAL A 297 -2.34 -12.37 17.73
C VAL A 297 -1.08 -12.63 18.54
N SER A 298 -0.94 -11.96 19.69
CA SER A 298 0.08 -12.30 20.67
C SER A 298 -0.17 -13.73 21.17
N PRO A 299 0.83 -14.62 21.24
CA PRO A 299 0.65 -15.94 21.82
C PRO A 299 0.10 -15.80 23.25
N SER A 300 -1.00 -16.49 23.55
CA SER A 300 -1.50 -16.62 24.91
C SER A 300 -0.40 -17.21 25.80
N ASN A 301 -0.14 -16.57 26.93
CA ASN A 301 0.76 -17.06 27.97
C ASN A 301 0.27 -18.42 28.49
N ASP A 302 0.75 -19.50 27.89
CA ASP A 302 0.82 -20.85 28.46
C ASP A 302 1.73 -21.68 27.53
N ILE A 303 3.04 -21.51 27.67
CA ILE A 303 4.03 -22.39 27.04
C ILE A 303 4.95 -22.96 28.11
N ASP A 304 4.98 -24.29 28.12
CA ASP A 304 5.78 -25.22 28.92
C ASP A 304 7.28 -24.83 28.95
N GLU A 305 7.88 -24.82 30.15
CA GLU A 305 9.27 -24.40 30.41
C GLU A 305 10.34 -25.27 29.72
N SER A 306 9.98 -26.33 29.00
CA SER A 306 10.92 -27.21 28.30
C SER A 306 11.38 -26.75 26.92
N VAL A 307 10.86 -25.63 26.37
CA VAL A 307 11.25 -25.12 25.02
C VAL A 307 12.33 -24.02 25.07
N LYS A 308 12.73 -23.57 26.26
CA LYS A 308 13.69 -22.45 26.41
C LYS A 308 15.15 -22.80 26.14
N GLU A 309 15.54 -24.07 26.04
CA GLU A 309 16.96 -24.45 25.87
C GLU A 309 17.41 -24.67 24.42
N HIS A 310 16.54 -24.53 23.41
CA HIS A 310 16.96 -24.70 22.00
C HIS A 310 17.17 -23.39 21.22
N TRP A 311 16.78 -22.24 21.79
CA TRP A 311 16.83 -20.94 21.11
C TRP A 311 18.04 -20.07 21.47
N LEU A 312 18.93 -20.52 22.36
CA LEU A 312 20.09 -19.74 22.81
C LEU A 312 21.44 -20.14 22.17
N GLU A 313 21.48 -21.12 21.27
CA GLU A 313 22.75 -21.56 20.64
C GLU A 313 22.95 -21.09 19.18
N GLU A 314 21.93 -20.49 18.51
CA GLU A 314 22.08 -20.02 17.13
C GLU A 314 22.36 -18.50 16.96
N GLU A 315 22.21 -17.68 18.01
CA GLU A 315 22.55 -16.24 17.93
C GLU A 315 24.04 -15.93 18.14
N GLU A 316 24.88 -16.91 18.50
CA GLU A 316 26.32 -16.67 18.69
C GLU A 316 27.17 -16.99 17.44
N LYS A 317 26.55 -17.19 16.27
CA LYS A 317 27.25 -17.53 15.00
C LYS A 317 26.85 -16.73 13.76
N GLN A 318 26.13 -15.62 13.88
CA GLN A 318 25.95 -14.62 12.81
C GLN A 318 26.44 -13.25 13.25
#